data_AF-A0A1C5M2Z9-F1
#
_entry.id   AF-A0A1C5M2Z9-F1
#
_cell.length_a   1.000
_cell.length_b   1.000
_cell.length_c   1.000
_cell.angle_alpha   90.00
_cell.angle_beta   90.00
_cell.angle_gamma   90.00
#
_symmetry.space_group_name_H-M   'P 1'
#
loop_
_entity.id
_entity.type
_entity.pdbx_description
1 polymer ?
#
loop_
_entity_poly.entity_id
_entity_poly.type
_entity_poly.pdbx_seq_one_letter_code
_entity_poly.pdbx_strand_id
1 'polypeptide(L)'
;MAAIEKFVFEEEMVTLPQLVEILKNNWEGNQVLQMKMINEGAKFGNGQKEAGNLACEMVNYFVERVEAYNSRYGDLIFSPCIATFSWIVNIGKRIGASADGRMSKDPIAANMSPVLSRDVSGPMAALNSYLKLSTDSLE
;
A
#
# COMPACT_ATOMS: atom_id res chain seq x y z
N MET A 1 -5.79 0.67 -0.67
CA MET A 1 -6.87 1.52 -0.12
C MET A 1 -7.44 2.41 -1.21
N ALA A 2 -6.64 3.24 -1.89
CA ALA A 2 -7.12 4.11 -2.98
C ALA A 2 -7.98 3.42 -4.07
N ALA A 3 -7.61 2.21 -4.49
CA ALA A 3 -8.42 1.45 -5.46
C ALA A 3 -9.78 1.03 -4.88
N ILE A 4 -9.87 0.73 -3.58
CA ILE A 4 -11.15 0.38 -2.94
C ILE A 4 -12.02 1.63 -2.87
N GLU A 5 -11.49 2.77 -2.40
CA GLU A 5 -12.21 4.05 -2.37
C GLU A 5 -12.81 4.37 -3.74
N LYS A 6 -11.98 4.38 -4.79
CA LYS A 6 -12.42 4.69 -6.13
C LYS A 6 -13.44 3.68 -6.69
N PHE A 7 -13.10 2.39 -6.76
CA PHE A 7 -13.88 1.43 -7.54
C PHE A 7 -15.03 0.79 -6.77
N VAL A 8 -15.00 0.81 -5.43
CA VAL A 8 -16.07 0.25 -4.60
C VAL A 8 -17.01 1.32 -4.08
N PHE A 9 -16.48 2.46 -3.62
CA PHE A 9 -17.27 3.46 -2.92
C PHE A 9 -17.64 4.68 -3.79
N GLU A 10 -16.76 5.12 -4.69
CA GLU A 10 -17.04 6.29 -5.55
C GLU A 10 -17.72 5.90 -6.86
N GLU A 11 -17.16 4.93 -7.59
CA GLU A 11 -17.67 4.49 -8.91
C GLU A 11 -18.66 3.32 -8.80
N GLU A 12 -18.77 2.68 -7.64
CA GLU A 12 -19.64 1.52 -7.37
C GLU A 12 -19.55 0.40 -8.44
N MET A 13 -18.39 0.23 -9.08
CA MET A 13 -18.19 -0.78 -10.13
C MET A 13 -18.25 -2.22 -9.63
N VAL A 14 -17.90 -2.41 -8.36
CA VAL A 14 -17.90 -3.71 -7.69
C VAL A 14 -18.20 -3.50 -6.21
N THR A 15 -19.01 -4.37 -5.61
CA THR A 15 -19.25 -4.29 -4.15
C THR A 15 -18.06 -4.84 -3.37
N LEU A 16 -17.90 -4.42 -2.12
CA LEU A 16 -16.82 -4.94 -1.27
C LEU A 16 -16.83 -6.48 -1.12
N PRO A 17 -17.98 -7.15 -0.91
CA PRO A 17 -18.02 -8.62 -0.87
C PRO A 17 -17.60 -9.27 -2.19
N GLN A 18 -18.01 -8.71 -3.34
CA GLN A 18 -17.60 -9.22 -4.65
C GLN A 18 -16.08 -9.07 -4.84
N LEU A 19 -15.52 -7.91 -4.48
CA LEU A 19 -14.07 -7.69 -4.55
C LEU A 19 -13.30 -8.70 -3.68
N VAL A 20 -13.80 -9.01 -2.49
CA VAL A 20 -13.20 -10.04 -1.61
C VAL A 20 -13.16 -11.41 -2.31
N GLU A 21 -14.24 -11.84 -2.94
CA GLU A 21 -14.27 -13.11 -3.68
C GLU A 21 -13.35 -13.09 -4.90
N ILE A 22 -13.27 -11.98 -5.63
CA ILE A 22 -12.33 -11.81 -6.75
C ILE A 22 -10.87 -11.94 -6.28
N LEU A 23 -10.52 -11.33 -5.15
CA LEU A 23 -9.17 -11.41 -4.60
C LEU A 23 -8.83 -12.81 -4.06
N LYS A 24 -9.80 -13.50 -3.45
CA LYS A 24 -9.64 -14.92 -3.05
C LYS A 24 -9.38 -15.80 -4.26
N ASN A 25 -10.05 -15.54 -5.39
CA ASN A 25 -9.81 -16.23 -6.65
C ASN A 25 -8.67 -15.65 -7.50
N ASN A 26 -7.78 -14.86 -6.89
CA ASN A 26 -6.56 -14.35 -7.53
C ASN A 26 -6.82 -13.66 -8.89
N TRP A 27 -7.87 -12.84 -8.99
CA TRP A 27 -8.27 -12.11 -10.20
C TRP A 27 -8.71 -12.97 -11.40
N GLU A 28 -8.84 -14.29 -11.24
CA GLU A 28 -9.31 -15.16 -12.32
C GLU A 28 -10.73 -14.80 -12.77
N GLY A 29 -10.93 -14.70 -14.09
CA GLY A 29 -12.17 -14.23 -14.72
C GLY A 29 -12.43 -12.72 -14.62
N ASN A 30 -11.55 -11.97 -13.95
CA ASN A 30 -11.74 -10.55 -13.65
C ASN A 30 -10.57 -9.68 -14.12
N GLN A 31 -9.84 -10.12 -15.15
CA GLN A 31 -8.63 -9.44 -15.66
C GLN A 31 -8.92 -8.03 -16.17
N VAL A 32 -10.11 -7.79 -16.74
CA VAL A 32 -10.52 -6.45 -17.20
C VAL A 32 -10.62 -5.49 -16.02
N LEU A 33 -11.30 -5.91 -14.94
CA LEU A 33 -11.40 -5.11 -13.72
C LEU A 33 -10.03 -4.90 -13.07
N GLN A 34 -9.21 -5.95 -13.01
CA GLN A 34 -7.84 -5.86 -12.51
C GLN A 34 -7.03 -4.80 -13.27
N MET A 35 -7.02 -4.84 -14.60
CA MET A 35 -6.30 -3.88 -15.43
C MET A 35 -6.85 -2.47 -15.26
N LYS A 36 -8.16 -2.31 -15.10
CA LYS A 36 -8.76 -1.02 -14.79
C LYS A 36 -8.26 -0.48 -13.45
N MET A 37 -8.29 -1.30 -12.39
CA MET A 37 -7.79 -0.90 -11.06
C MET A 37 -6.29 -0.60 -11.03
N ILE A 38 -5.51 -1.27 -11.87
CA ILE A 38 -4.09 -1.02 -12.05
C ILE A 38 -3.83 0.35 -12.67
N ASN A 39 -4.53 0.67 -13.77
CA ASN A 39 -4.22 1.83 -14.60
C ASN A 39 -4.92 3.11 -14.14
N GLU A 40 -6.13 2.98 -13.60
CA GLU A 40 -6.97 4.12 -13.27
C GLU A 40 -7.05 4.41 -11.76
N GLY A 41 -6.64 3.44 -10.91
CA GLY A 41 -6.57 3.66 -9.46
C GLY A 41 -5.35 4.49 -9.07
N ALA A 42 -5.49 5.41 -8.12
CA ALA A 42 -4.36 6.21 -7.67
C ALA A 42 -3.25 5.31 -7.08
N LYS A 43 -1.99 5.57 -7.46
CA LYS A 43 -0.81 4.82 -7.03
C LYS A 43 0.22 5.73 -6.38
N PHE A 44 0.73 5.28 -5.25
CA PHE A 44 1.83 5.94 -4.55
C PHE A 44 3.05 6.04 -5.48
N GLY A 45 3.71 7.19 -5.50
CA GLY A 45 4.85 7.47 -6.39
C GLY A 45 4.53 8.37 -7.59
N ASN A 46 3.26 8.73 -7.81
CA ASN A 46 2.84 9.57 -8.95
C ASN A 46 2.41 11.00 -8.57
N GLY A 47 2.68 11.46 -7.34
CA GLY A 47 2.28 12.78 -6.87
C GLY A 47 0.78 12.95 -6.62
N GLN A 48 -0.02 11.90 -6.79
CA GLN A 48 -1.46 11.87 -6.51
C GLN A 48 -1.72 12.03 -5.00
N LYS A 49 -2.62 12.95 -4.63
CA LYS A 49 -2.85 13.31 -3.24
C LYS A 49 -3.58 12.19 -2.48
N GLU A 50 -4.48 11.50 -3.16
CA GLU A 50 -5.27 10.38 -2.66
C GLU A 50 -4.34 9.27 -2.16
N ALA A 51 -3.46 8.76 -3.02
CA ALA A 51 -2.50 7.72 -2.64
C ALA A 51 -1.46 8.21 -1.62
N GLY A 52 -1.02 9.47 -1.72
CA GLY A 52 -0.08 10.07 -0.78
C GLY A 52 -0.64 10.19 0.64
N ASN A 53 -1.86 10.72 0.77
CA ASN A 53 -2.53 10.89 2.06
C ASN A 53 -2.76 9.54 2.76
N LEU A 54 -3.21 8.53 2.02
CA LEU A 54 -3.39 7.18 2.55
C LEU A 54 -2.06 6.56 2.99
N ALA A 55 -0.96 6.84 2.27
CA ALA A 55 0.35 6.38 2.68
C ALA A 55 0.80 7.05 3.98
N CYS A 56 0.61 8.36 4.13
CA CYS A 56 0.86 9.08 5.38
C CYS A 56 0.01 8.53 6.53
N GLU A 57 -1.28 8.29 6.31
CA GLU A 57 -2.19 7.73 7.31
C GLU A 57 -1.71 6.36 7.80
N MET A 58 -1.32 5.46 6.88
CA MET A 58 -0.84 4.13 7.24
C MET A 58 0.49 4.16 8.01
N VAL A 59 1.40 5.07 7.64
CA VAL A 59 2.67 5.26 8.36
C VAL A 59 2.40 5.80 9.76
N ASN A 60 1.59 6.85 9.89
CA ASN A 60 1.24 7.44 11.18
C ASN A 60 0.54 6.40 12.08
N TYR A 61 -0.40 5.63 11.53
CA TYR A 61 -1.06 4.56 12.27
C TYR A 61 -0.05 3.53 12.79
N PHE A 62 0.92 3.13 11.98
CA PHE A 62 1.98 2.21 12.41
C PHE A 62 2.80 2.80 13.57
N VAL A 63 3.23 4.06 13.45
CA VAL A 63 3.97 4.76 14.51
C VAL A 63 3.17 4.83 15.80
N GLU A 64 1.92 5.28 15.75
CA GLU A 64 1.05 5.37 16.92
C GLU A 64 0.85 4.02 17.62
N ARG A 65 0.85 2.91 16.87
CA ARG A 65 0.76 1.56 17.47
C ARG A 65 2.05 1.17 18.16
N VAL A 66 3.21 1.56 17.64
CA VAL A 66 4.50 1.34 18.29
C VAL A 66 4.64 2.21 19.55
N GLU A 67 4.24 3.48 19.49
CA GLU A 67 4.23 4.37 20.67
C GLU A 67 3.28 3.85 21.77
N ALA A 68 2.08 3.42 21.38
CA ALA A 68 1.14 2.80 22.30
C ALA A 68 1.71 1.52 22.94
N TYR A 69 2.55 0.77 22.22
CA TYR A 69 3.27 -0.37 22.78
C TYR A 69 4.37 0.09 23.74
N ASN A 70 5.18 1.09 23.38
CA ASN A 70 6.24 1.68 24.21
C ASN A 70 5.72 2.13 25.58
N SER A 71 4.54 2.76 25.62
CA SER A 71 3.92 3.24 26.86
C SER A 71 3.73 2.15 27.95
N ARG A 72 3.80 0.87 27.58
CA ARG A 72 3.68 -0.27 28.51
C ARG A 72 4.99 -0.66 29.18
N TYR A 73 6.13 -0.19 28.67
CA TYR A 73 7.47 -0.67 29.06
C TYR A 73 8.37 0.41 29.67
N GLY A 74 7.79 1.53 30.11
CA GLY A 74 8.50 2.59 30.83
C GLY A 74 9.61 3.21 29.97
N ASP A 75 10.87 2.91 30.33
CA ASP A 75 12.07 3.48 29.71
C ASP A 75 12.54 2.73 28.45
N LEU A 76 11.90 1.61 28.09
CA LEU A 76 12.24 0.86 26.88
C LEU A 76 11.60 1.49 25.63
N ILE A 77 12.44 1.93 24.70
CA ILE A 77 12.02 2.50 23.43
C ILE A 77 12.08 1.42 22.34
N PHE A 78 10.93 1.10 21.75
CA PHE A 78 10.86 0.38 20.49
C PHE A 78 10.67 1.41 19.37
N SER A 79 11.68 1.57 18.51
CA SER A 79 11.61 2.50 17.38
C SER A 79 10.87 1.84 16.19
N PRO A 80 9.86 2.51 15.60
CA PRO A 80 9.19 2.03 14.41
C PRO A 80 10.13 2.06 13.21
N CYS A 81 10.25 0.94 12.50
CA CYS A 81 11.10 0.83 11.31
C CYS A 81 10.34 0.15 10.17
N ILE A 82 10.33 0.79 8.99
CA ILE A 82 9.76 0.24 7.75
C ILE A 82 10.91 -0.20 6.84
N ALA A 83 11.29 -1.46 6.98
CA ALA A 83 12.35 -2.05 6.18
C ALA A 83 12.01 -3.50 5.78
N THR A 84 11.85 -3.74 4.49
CA THR A 84 11.57 -5.07 3.93
C THR A 84 12.83 -5.78 3.44
N PHE A 85 13.90 -5.05 3.09
CA PHE A 85 15.15 -5.61 2.54
C PHE A 85 14.88 -6.63 1.41
N SER A 86 15.58 -7.76 1.41
CA SER A 86 15.40 -8.87 0.46
C SER A 86 14.14 -9.70 0.72
N TRP A 87 13.37 -9.41 1.78
CA TRP A 87 12.18 -10.19 2.15
C TRP A 87 10.95 -9.89 1.29
N ILE A 88 10.98 -8.89 0.39
CA ILE A 88 9.85 -8.53 -0.47
C ILE A 88 9.25 -9.74 -1.21
N VAL A 89 10.10 -10.67 -1.67
CA VAL A 89 9.68 -11.90 -2.37
C VAL A 89 9.11 -12.91 -1.39
N ASN A 90 9.74 -13.08 -0.22
CA ASN A 90 9.33 -14.06 0.77
C ASN A 90 8.00 -13.68 1.45
N ILE A 91 7.79 -12.39 1.71
CA ILE A 91 6.51 -11.86 2.19
C ILE A 91 5.46 -12.01 1.10
N GLY A 92 5.77 -11.60 -0.14
CA GLY A 92 4.91 -11.77 -1.31
C GLY A 92 4.35 -13.19 -1.44
N LYS A 93 5.23 -14.20 -1.37
CA LYS A 93 4.87 -15.63 -1.44
C LYS A 93 3.85 -16.10 -0.39
N ARG A 94 3.67 -15.36 0.70
CA ARG A 94 2.78 -15.71 1.82
C ARG A 94 1.46 -14.93 1.84
N ILE A 95 1.26 -14.00 0.90
CA ILE A 95 0.07 -13.14 0.86
C ILE A 95 -0.78 -13.39 -0.40
N GLY A 96 -2.10 -13.24 -0.23
CA GLY A 96 -3.10 -13.35 -1.30
C GLY A 96 -3.01 -12.21 -2.31
N ALA A 97 -3.90 -12.16 -3.30
CA ALA A 97 -3.99 -11.01 -4.20
C ALA A 97 -4.47 -9.76 -3.43
N SER A 98 -4.14 -8.57 -3.92
CA SER A 98 -4.56 -7.30 -3.29
C SER A 98 -5.26 -6.35 -4.25
N ALA A 99 -6.10 -5.47 -3.70
CA ALA A 99 -6.96 -4.55 -4.45
C ALA A 99 -6.20 -3.50 -5.28
N ASP A 100 -4.89 -3.35 -5.08
CA ASP A 100 -4.02 -2.53 -5.94
C ASP A 100 -3.72 -3.19 -7.30
N GLY A 101 -4.19 -4.44 -7.50
CA GLY A 101 -4.06 -5.23 -8.71
C GLY A 101 -2.93 -6.26 -8.66
N ARG A 102 -2.22 -6.38 -7.53
CA ARG A 102 -1.13 -7.36 -7.36
C ARG A 102 -1.71 -8.78 -7.28
N MET A 103 -1.09 -9.74 -7.97
CA MET A 103 -1.47 -11.14 -7.90
C MET A 103 -1.02 -11.76 -6.57
N SER A 104 -1.65 -12.86 -6.18
CA SER A 104 -1.17 -13.68 -5.07
C SER A 104 0.25 -14.14 -5.35
N LYS A 105 1.09 -14.16 -4.31
CA LYS A 105 2.50 -14.57 -4.35
C LYS A 105 3.47 -13.61 -5.05
N ASP A 106 2.99 -12.58 -5.73
CA ASP A 106 3.86 -11.53 -6.28
C ASP A 106 4.59 -10.75 -5.18
N PRO A 107 5.81 -10.26 -5.43
CA PRO A 107 6.54 -9.42 -4.48
C PRO A 107 5.77 -8.19 -4.04
N ILE A 108 5.98 -7.77 -2.78
CA ILE A 108 5.49 -6.48 -2.27
C ILE A 108 6.43 -5.33 -2.62
N ALA A 109 6.01 -4.09 -2.33
CA ALA A 109 6.88 -2.91 -2.40
C ALA A 109 8.12 -3.09 -1.49
N ALA A 110 9.23 -2.50 -1.93
CA ALA A 110 10.46 -2.46 -1.15
C ALA A 110 10.46 -1.23 -0.23
N ASN A 111 10.54 -1.46 1.09
CA ASN A 111 10.53 -0.41 2.11
C ASN A 111 9.35 0.57 1.89
N MET A 112 9.66 1.86 1.73
CA MET A 112 8.72 2.95 1.42
C MET A 112 8.79 3.39 -0.05
N SER A 113 9.33 2.56 -0.94
CA SER A 113 9.34 2.82 -2.38
C SER A 113 7.96 2.54 -3.00
N PRO A 114 7.63 3.17 -4.13
CA PRO A 114 6.50 2.76 -4.95
C PRO A 114 6.55 1.27 -5.31
N VAL A 115 5.37 0.66 -5.51
CA VAL A 115 5.28 -0.70 -6.04
C VAL A 115 5.91 -0.74 -7.43
N LEU A 116 6.60 -1.84 -7.75
CA LEU A 116 7.27 -2.03 -9.02
C LEU A 116 6.36 -1.69 -10.21
N SER A 117 6.87 -0.85 -11.12
CA SER A 117 6.18 -0.44 -12.34
C SER A 117 4.85 0.29 -12.12
N ARG A 118 4.66 0.91 -10.95
CA ARG A 118 3.48 1.75 -10.65
C ARG A 118 3.79 3.24 -10.59
N ASP A 119 5.06 3.61 -10.48
CA ASP A 119 5.60 4.98 -10.55
C ASP A 119 5.89 5.39 -12.00
N VAL A 120 4.85 5.83 -12.70
CA VAL A 120 4.89 6.17 -14.13
C VAL A 120 5.03 7.68 -14.39
N SER A 121 4.96 8.52 -13.35
CA SER A 121 5.09 9.99 -13.46
C SER A 121 6.54 10.50 -13.30
N GLY A 122 7.52 9.60 -13.36
CA GLY A 122 8.95 9.93 -13.31
C GLY A 122 9.54 10.05 -11.90
N PRO A 123 10.88 10.11 -11.80
CA PRO A 123 11.60 9.97 -10.53
C PRO A 123 11.31 11.10 -9.54
N MET A 124 11.05 12.32 -10.02
CA MET A 124 10.70 13.45 -9.15
C MET A 124 9.34 13.26 -8.46
N ALA A 125 8.37 12.67 -9.15
CA ALA A 125 7.07 12.36 -8.55
C ALA A 125 7.19 11.27 -7.49
N ALA A 126 8.05 10.26 -7.72
CA ALA A 126 8.34 9.21 -6.75
C ALA A 126 9.01 9.79 -5.50
N LEU A 127 10.05 10.62 -5.69
CA LEU A 127 10.75 11.30 -4.59
C LEU A 127 9.80 12.19 -3.79
N ASN A 128 9.00 13.03 -4.46
CA ASN A 128 8.04 13.90 -3.78
C ASN A 128 6.96 13.11 -3.04
N SER A 129 6.60 11.92 -3.50
CA SER A 129 5.65 11.05 -2.77
C SER A 129 6.29 10.50 -1.49
N TYR A 130 7.56 10.11 -1.56
CA TYR A 130 8.33 9.66 -0.40
C TYR A 130 8.50 10.77 0.64
N LEU A 131 8.88 11.98 0.22
CA LEU A 131 9.11 13.12 1.12
C LEU A 131 7.85 13.59 1.89
N LYS A 132 6.66 13.14 1.49
CA LYS A 132 5.41 13.40 2.23
C LYS A 132 5.25 12.49 3.45
N LEU A 133 5.94 11.34 3.48
CA LEU A 133 5.90 10.45 4.63
C LEU A 133 6.73 11.11 5.74
N SER A 134 6.09 11.49 6.85
CA SER A 134 6.81 12.04 8.00
C SER A 134 7.76 10.97 8.55
N THR A 135 9.04 11.31 8.64
CA THR A 135 10.06 10.45 9.26
C THR A 135 10.48 10.95 10.64
N ASP A 136 10.11 12.18 11.01
CA ASP A 136 10.39 12.80 12.32
C ASP A 136 9.81 12.00 13.50
N SER A 137 8.81 11.17 13.24
CA SER A 137 8.17 10.31 14.23
C SER A 137 8.70 8.86 14.22
N LEU A 138 9.73 8.59 13.40
CA LEU A 138 10.47 7.31 13.36
C LEU A 138 11.80 7.35 14.13
N GLU A 139 12.29 8.54 14.47
CA GLU A 139 13.47 8.78 15.32
C GLU A 139 13.09 8.77 16.82
#